data_AF-A0A367Z8S3-F1
#
_entry.id   AF-A0A367Z8S3-F1
#
_cell.length_a   1.000
_cell.length_b   1.000
_cell.length_c   1.000
_cell.angle_alpha   90.00
_cell.angle_beta   90.00
_cell.angle_gamma   90.00
#
_symmetry.space_group_name_H-M   'P 1'
#
loop_
_entity.id
_entity.type
_entity.pdbx_description
1 polymer ?
#
loop_
_entity_poly.entity_id
_entity_poly.type
_entity_poly.pdbx_seq_one_letter_code
_entity_poly.pdbx_strand_id
1 'polypeptide(L)'
;MRIQKSIYSAHIPTVRILTNLAAFAILMIGTGLGSKIDLSSDYRVALYLDAFRAGSAIYIGTFLLGNNFDYRLMFLLLTIPQLVGWWQSTSSRLRWIAKITGVALYFSLYHRLILRGIEALLPPDFPGSYACALAFLPDETANWTLFAGLIFLLSASLPHWLFDFRNWFQKHFPIRYNETERNP
;
A
#
# COMPACT_ATOMS: atom_id res chain seq x y z
N MET A 1 15.32 27.63 -22.42
CA MET A 1 16.04 26.76 -21.46
C MET A 1 15.88 25.32 -21.93
N ARG A 2 16.88 24.81 -22.65
CA ARG A 2 16.82 23.55 -23.40
C ARG A 2 17.16 22.42 -22.42
N ILE A 3 16.15 21.65 -22.00
CA ILE A 3 16.33 20.46 -21.15
C ILE A 3 17.30 19.54 -21.88
N GLN A 4 18.52 19.45 -21.37
CA GLN A 4 19.50 18.45 -21.75
C GLN A 4 18.79 17.10 -21.56
N LYS A 5 18.50 16.37 -22.65
CA LYS A 5 17.92 15.02 -22.58
C LYS A 5 18.92 14.16 -21.80
N SER A 6 18.69 14.05 -20.51
CA SER A 6 19.42 13.17 -19.61
C SER A 6 19.42 11.77 -20.22
N ILE A 7 20.56 11.10 -20.25
CA ILE A 7 20.75 9.75 -20.81
C ILE A 7 19.70 8.76 -20.25
N TYR A 8 19.19 9.05 -19.05
CA TYR A 8 18.16 8.28 -18.36
C TYR A 8 16.74 8.43 -18.92
N SER A 9 16.46 9.40 -19.80
CA SER A 9 15.09 9.64 -20.30
C SER A 9 14.49 8.47 -21.07
N ALA A 10 15.35 7.67 -21.71
CA ALA A 10 14.94 6.47 -22.44
C ALA A 10 14.46 5.35 -21.51
N HIS A 11 14.95 5.30 -20.27
CA HIS A 11 14.63 4.25 -19.30
C HIS A 11 13.43 4.57 -18.41
N ILE A 12 13.03 5.85 -18.30
CA ILE A 12 11.86 6.30 -17.53
C ILE A 12 10.59 5.47 -17.84
N PRO A 13 10.17 5.27 -19.11
CA PRO A 13 8.94 4.53 -19.39
C PRO A 13 9.04 3.06 -18.95
N THR A 14 10.20 2.42 -19.16
CA THR A 14 10.42 1.02 -18.77
C THR A 14 10.35 0.85 -17.26
N VAL A 15 11.03 1.71 -16.51
CA VAL A 15 10.98 1.70 -15.04
C VAL A 15 9.55 1.86 -14.55
N ARG A 16 8.77 2.80 -15.13
CA ARG A 16 7.37 3.02 -14.76
C ARG A 16 6.48 1.81 -15.02
N ILE A 17 6.70 1.10 -16.13
CA ILE A 17 5.96 -0.14 -16.42
C ILE A 17 6.29 -1.21 -15.38
N LEU A 18 7.58 -1.41 -15.07
CA LEU A 18 8.02 -2.38 -14.09
C LEU A 18 7.46 -2.09 -12.68
N THR A 19 7.49 -0.83 -12.24
CA THR A 19 6.92 -0.43 -10.94
C THR A 19 5.42 -0.67 -10.90
N ASN A 20 4.69 -0.36 -11.97
CA ASN A 20 3.25 -0.60 -12.03
C ASN A 20 2.93 -2.10 -11.98
N LEU A 21 3.67 -2.93 -12.71
CA LEU A 21 3.52 -4.39 -12.65
C LEU A 21 3.77 -4.93 -11.25
N ALA A 22 4.82 -4.44 -10.57
CA ALA A 22 5.10 -4.81 -9.19
C ALA A 22 3.95 -4.40 -8.25
N ALA A 23 3.42 -3.18 -8.39
CA ALA A 23 2.27 -2.71 -7.60
C ALA A 23 1.02 -3.56 -7.81
N PHE A 24 0.71 -3.91 -9.05
CA PHE A 24 -0.42 -4.80 -9.36
C PHE A 24 -0.21 -6.20 -8.80
N ALA A 25 0.99 -6.76 -8.89
CA ALA A 25 1.29 -8.08 -8.31
C ALA A 25 1.11 -8.08 -6.78
N ILE A 26 1.61 -7.05 -6.09
CA ILE A 26 1.45 -6.90 -4.63
C ILE A 26 -0.02 -6.72 -4.26
N LEU A 27 -0.78 -5.94 -5.03
CA LEU A 27 -2.22 -5.77 -4.83
C LEU A 27 -2.96 -7.12 -4.92
N MET A 28 -2.69 -7.90 -5.95
CA MET A 28 -3.32 -9.22 -6.16
C MET A 28 -2.94 -10.23 -5.06
N ILE A 29 -1.66 -10.28 -4.69
CA ILE A 29 -1.18 -11.20 -3.64
C ILE A 29 -1.74 -10.78 -2.27
N GLY A 30 -1.65 -9.49 -1.93
CA GLY A 30 -2.11 -8.97 -0.65
C GLY A 30 -3.61 -9.15 -0.45
N THR A 31 -4.41 -8.90 -1.48
CA THR A 31 -5.86 -9.13 -1.45
C THR A 31 -6.20 -10.61 -1.34
N GLY A 32 -5.54 -11.48 -2.12
CA GLY A 32 -5.78 -12.93 -2.09
C GLY A 32 -5.35 -13.61 -0.79
N LEU A 33 -4.33 -13.09 -0.10
CA LEU A 33 -3.91 -13.58 1.22
C LEU A 33 -4.77 -13.00 2.34
N GLY A 34 -5.12 -11.71 2.26
CA GLY A 34 -5.90 -11.01 3.28
C GLY A 34 -7.35 -11.46 3.32
N SER A 35 -7.99 -11.71 2.17
CA SER A 35 -9.39 -12.14 2.08
C SER A 35 -9.68 -13.50 2.73
N LYS A 36 -8.64 -14.28 3.05
CA LYS A 36 -8.74 -15.56 3.77
C LYS A 36 -8.81 -15.40 5.28
N ILE A 37 -8.61 -14.18 5.80
CA ILE A 37 -8.58 -13.89 7.24
C ILE A 37 -9.71 -12.92 7.54
N ASP A 38 -10.51 -13.23 8.55
CA ASP A 38 -11.57 -12.35 9.03
C ASP A 38 -11.12 -11.58 10.27
N LEU A 39 -10.76 -10.32 10.07
CA LEU A 39 -10.53 -9.38 11.18
C LEU A 39 -11.78 -8.56 11.50
N SER A 40 -12.84 -8.67 10.70
CA SER A 40 -14.07 -7.89 10.86
C SER A 40 -14.94 -8.39 12.01
N SER A 41 -14.84 -9.68 12.35
CA SER A 41 -15.64 -10.30 13.42
C SER A 41 -15.16 -9.99 14.85
N ASP A 42 -13.91 -9.54 15.03
CA ASP A 42 -13.32 -9.32 16.35
C ASP A 42 -13.66 -7.92 16.90
N TYR A 43 -14.88 -7.79 17.43
CA TYR A 43 -15.45 -6.54 17.94
C TYR A 43 -14.61 -5.88 19.05
N ARG A 44 -13.81 -6.64 19.81
CA ARG A 44 -12.99 -6.11 20.92
C ARG A 44 -11.85 -5.20 20.45
N VAL A 45 -11.52 -5.23 19.16
CA VAL A 45 -10.39 -4.52 18.55
C VAL A 45 -10.83 -3.57 17.42
N ALA A 46 -12.13 -3.48 17.11
CA ALA A 46 -12.64 -2.85 15.88
C ALA A 46 -13.06 -1.36 15.99
N LEU A 47 -12.78 -0.68 17.10
CA LEU A 47 -13.32 0.67 17.37
C LEU A 47 -12.92 1.71 16.31
N TYR A 48 -11.80 1.52 15.63
CA TYR A 48 -11.25 2.44 14.62
C TYR A 48 -11.15 1.81 13.23
N LEU A 49 -11.88 0.71 12.99
CA LEU A 49 -11.76 -0.07 11.77
C LEU A 49 -12.20 0.71 10.52
N ASP A 50 -13.24 1.54 10.63
CA ASP A 50 -13.73 2.35 9.51
C ASP A 50 -12.74 3.46 9.13
N ALA A 51 -12.15 4.13 10.13
CA ALA A 51 -11.09 5.10 9.91
C ALA A 51 -9.86 4.44 9.25
N PHE A 52 -9.48 3.25 9.72
CA PHE A 52 -8.40 2.47 9.13
C PHE A 52 -8.69 2.10 7.67
N ARG A 53 -9.89 1.61 7.37
CA ARG A 53 -10.30 1.23 6.01
C ARG A 53 -10.25 2.44 5.07
N ALA A 54 -10.78 3.58 5.50
CA ALA A 54 -10.76 4.81 4.73
C ALA A 54 -9.32 5.31 4.47
N GLY A 55 -8.49 5.42 5.50
CA GLY A 55 -7.10 5.86 5.38
C GLY A 55 -6.27 4.93 4.48
N SER A 56 -6.44 3.62 4.64
CA SER A 56 -5.75 2.61 3.83
C SER A 56 -6.18 2.67 2.38
N ALA A 57 -7.49 2.78 2.10
CA ALA A 57 -8.01 2.86 0.74
C ALA A 57 -7.50 4.10 -0.01
N ILE A 58 -7.48 5.26 0.66
CA ILE A 58 -6.96 6.51 0.08
C ILE A 58 -5.46 6.37 -0.20
N TYR A 59 -4.68 5.84 0.74
CA TYR A 59 -3.24 5.63 0.55
C TYR A 59 -2.96 4.67 -0.62
N ILE A 60 -3.62 3.52 -0.67
CA ILE A 60 -3.46 2.51 -1.73
C ILE A 60 -3.84 3.10 -3.08
N GLY A 61 -4.98 3.79 -3.16
CA GLY A 61 -5.45 4.42 -4.40
C GLY A 61 -4.48 5.48 -4.91
N THR A 62 -3.98 6.34 -4.02
CA THR A 62 -3.00 7.38 -4.40
C THR A 62 -1.64 6.81 -4.81
N PHE A 63 -1.21 5.72 -4.16
CA PHE A 63 0.01 4.99 -4.53
C PHE A 63 -0.09 4.41 -5.94
N LEU A 64 -1.22 3.77 -6.29
CA LEU A 64 -1.47 3.21 -7.62
C LEU A 64 -1.57 4.27 -8.72
N LEU A 65 -2.11 5.44 -8.40
CA LEU A 65 -2.16 6.57 -9.33
C LEU A 65 -0.78 7.21 -9.58
N GLY A 66 0.27 6.75 -8.89
CA GLY A 66 1.63 7.28 -9.02
C GLY A 66 1.75 8.73 -8.54
N ASN A 67 0.82 9.17 -7.69
CA ASN A 67 0.74 10.55 -7.28
C ASN A 67 1.53 10.75 -5.98
N ASN A 68 2.64 11.48 -6.07
CA ASN A 68 3.58 11.74 -4.96
C ASN A 68 3.29 13.07 -4.29
N PHE A 69 2.05 13.28 -3.85
CA PHE A 69 1.79 14.42 -2.97
C PHE A 69 2.05 14.03 -1.51
N ASP A 70 2.84 14.84 -0.81
CA ASP A 70 3.14 14.65 0.62
C ASP A 70 1.87 14.54 1.49
N TYR A 71 0.75 15.13 1.06
CA TYR A 71 -0.51 15.07 1.81
C TYR A 71 -1.13 13.66 1.85
N ARG A 72 -0.74 12.73 0.98
CA ARG A 72 -1.24 11.34 1.01
C ARG A 72 -0.94 10.67 2.36
N LEU A 73 0.17 11.07 2.99
CA LEU A 73 0.61 10.55 4.27
C LEU A 73 -0.27 11.04 5.43
N MET A 74 -0.99 12.17 5.28
CA MET A 74 -1.89 12.66 6.33
C MET A 74 -3.04 11.68 6.59
N PHE A 75 -3.54 11.00 5.55
CA PHE A 75 -4.60 10.01 5.70
C PHE A 75 -4.15 8.74 6.44
N LEU A 76 -2.84 8.47 6.49
CA LEU A 76 -2.29 7.36 7.28
C LEU A 76 -2.48 7.57 8.78
N LEU A 77 -2.69 8.79 9.25
CA LEU A 77 -3.03 9.05 10.66
C LEU A 77 -4.28 8.29 11.09
N LEU A 78 -5.25 8.11 10.18
CA LEU A 78 -6.48 7.34 10.43
C LEU A 78 -6.20 5.84 10.64
N THR A 79 -5.05 5.34 10.17
CA THR A 79 -4.68 3.93 10.30
C THR A 79 -3.96 3.61 11.61
N ILE A 80 -3.37 4.63 12.27
CA ILE A 80 -2.54 4.46 13.47
C ILE A 80 -3.31 3.81 14.64
N PRO A 81 -4.51 4.31 15.04
CA PRO A 81 -5.20 3.75 16.21
C PRO A 81 -5.49 2.26 16.08
N GLN A 82 -5.92 1.84 14.88
CA GLN A 82 -6.23 0.45 14.59
C GLN A 82 -4.97 -0.43 14.53
N LEU A 83 -3.88 0.06 13.91
CA LEU A 83 -2.60 -0.66 13.87
C LEU A 83 -2.07 -0.92 15.28
N VAL A 84 -2.12 0.08 16.17
CA VAL A 84 -1.71 -0.05 17.57
C VAL A 84 -2.62 -1.04 18.32
N GLY A 85 -3.92 -1.06 18.03
CA GLY A 85 -4.83 -2.08 18.55
C GLY A 85 -4.39 -3.50 18.16
N TRP A 86 -4.00 -3.71 16.90
CA TRP A 86 -3.52 -5.01 16.43
C TRP A 86 -2.13 -5.42 16.97
N TRP A 87 -1.35 -4.50 17.54
CA TRP A 87 -0.09 -4.86 18.22
C TRP A 87 -0.32 -5.71 19.47
N GLN A 88 -1.51 -5.65 20.05
CA GLN A 88 -1.90 -6.39 21.25
C GLN A 88 -2.75 -7.63 20.91
N SER A 89 -2.94 -7.96 19.63
CA SER A 89 -3.72 -9.12 19.23
C SER A 89 -3.07 -10.44 19.70
N THR A 90 -3.92 -11.41 20.03
CA THR A 90 -3.55 -12.79 20.38
C THR A 90 -2.84 -13.50 19.22
N SER A 91 -3.17 -13.16 17.97
CA SER A 91 -2.53 -13.76 16.80
C SER A 91 -1.14 -13.18 16.59
N SER A 92 -0.12 -14.02 16.78
CA SER A 92 1.29 -13.62 16.59
C SER A 92 1.55 -13.09 15.17
N ARG A 93 0.94 -13.71 14.14
CA ARG A 93 1.09 -13.29 12.74
C ARG A 93 0.52 -11.89 12.51
N LEU A 94 -0.71 -11.63 12.96
CA LEU A 94 -1.35 -10.32 12.81
C LEU A 94 -0.53 -9.23 13.53
N ARG A 95 -0.10 -9.52 14.75
CA ARG A 95 0.72 -8.61 15.55
C ARG A 95 2.02 -8.22 14.85
N TRP A 96 2.74 -9.19 14.26
CA TRP A 96 3.97 -8.90 13.53
C TRP A 96 3.71 -8.06 12.27
N ILE A 97 2.67 -8.39 11.50
CA ILE A 97 2.31 -7.62 10.30
C ILE A 97 1.93 -6.18 10.67
N ALA A 98 1.12 -5.99 11.72
CA ALA A 98 0.75 -4.67 12.20
C ALA A 98 1.95 -3.87 12.73
N LYS A 99 2.92 -4.53 13.39
CA LYS A 99 4.17 -3.89 13.82
C LYS A 99 5.04 -3.45 12.64
N ILE A 100 5.30 -4.34 11.69
CA ILE A 100 6.09 -4.03 10.49
C ILE A 100 5.42 -2.89 9.71
N THR A 101 4.11 -2.97 9.51
CA THR A 101 3.34 -1.91 8.82
C THR A 101 3.40 -0.58 9.58
N GLY A 102 3.27 -0.61 10.91
CA GLY A 102 3.37 0.59 11.75
C GLY A 102 4.78 1.21 11.75
N VAL A 103 5.84 0.39 11.74
CA VAL A 103 7.22 0.87 11.61
C VAL A 103 7.44 1.49 10.23
N ALA A 104 6.99 0.84 9.16
CA ALA A 104 7.07 1.38 7.80
C ALA A 104 6.30 2.71 7.66
N LEU A 105 5.12 2.81 8.29
CA LEU A 105 4.34 4.04 8.39
C LEU A 105 5.13 5.16 9.06
N TYR A 106 5.78 4.87 10.19
CA TYR A 106 6.59 5.84 10.90
C TYR A 106 7.79 6.32 10.06
N PHE A 107 8.51 5.42 9.41
CA PHE A 107 9.62 5.78 8.53
C PHE A 107 9.15 6.66 7.36
N SER A 108 8.02 6.32 6.74
CA SER A 108 7.43 7.09 5.64
C SER A 108 7.01 8.50 6.10
N LEU A 109 6.40 8.65 7.27
CA LEU A 109 6.00 9.96 7.81
C LEU A 109 7.20 10.85 8.14
N TYR A 110 8.25 10.29 8.74
CA TYR A 110 9.39 11.04 9.26
C TYR A 110 10.59 11.07 8.31
N HIS A 111 10.45 10.58 7.06
CA HIS A 111 11.55 10.49 6.10
C HIS A 111 12.33 11.81 5.97
N ARG A 112 11.63 12.96 5.86
CA ARG A 112 12.28 14.28 5.77
C ARG A 112 13.07 14.69 7.01
N LEU A 113 12.63 14.27 8.20
CA LEU A 113 13.35 14.56 9.44
C LEU A 113 14.59 13.66 9.56
N ILE A 114 14.45 12.38 9.20
CA ILE A 114 15.55 11.41 9.17
C ILE A 114 16.63 11.89 8.20
N LEU A 115 16.23 12.36 7.02
CA LEU A 115 17.11 12.95 6.03
C LEU A 115 17.96 14.09 6.58
N ARG A 116 17.32 15.08 7.21
CA ARG A 116 18.04 16.20 7.84
C ARG A 116 18.98 15.73 8.94
N GLY A 117 18.60 14.72 9.71
CA GLY A 117 19.46 14.12 10.73
C GLY A 117 20.69 13.43 10.14
N ILE A 118 20.53 12.71 9.03
CA ILE A 118 21.64 12.06 8.31
C ILE A 118 22.56 13.11 7.70
N GLU A 119 22.01 14.12 7.03
CA GLU A 119 22.78 15.24 6.46
C GLU A 119 23.58 15.99 7.53
N ALA A 120 23.03 16.17 8.73
CA ALA A 120 23.74 16.78 9.85
C ALA A 120 24.89 15.91 10.41
N LEU A 121 24.85 14.59 10.19
CA LEU A 121 25.89 13.65 10.63
C LEU A 121 27.00 13.46 9.58
N LEU A 122 26.71 13.75 8.32
CA LEU A 122 27.66 13.58 7.22
C LEU A 122 28.68 14.73 7.16
N PRO A 123 29.92 14.46 6.72
CA PRO A 123 30.91 15.51 6.49
C PRO A 123 30.41 16.56 5.49
N PRO A 124 30.76 17.86 5.64
CA PRO A 124 30.34 18.92 4.73
C PRO A 124 30.74 18.68 3.26
N ASP A 125 31.82 17.92 3.04
CA ASP A 125 32.37 17.60 1.71
C ASP A 125 31.78 16.32 1.10
N PHE A 126 30.79 15.69 1.75
CA PHE A 126 30.19 14.46 1.24
C PHE A 126 29.39 14.73 -0.04
N PRO A 127 29.55 13.93 -1.12
CA PRO A 127 28.89 14.25 -2.38
C PRO A 127 27.37 14.03 -2.25
N GLY A 128 26.61 15.12 -2.48
CA GLY A 128 25.15 15.14 -2.28
C GLY A 128 24.37 14.11 -3.10
N SER A 129 24.90 13.66 -4.25
CA SER A 129 24.29 12.61 -5.06
C SER A 129 24.18 11.27 -4.32
N TYR A 130 25.20 10.89 -3.54
CA TYR A 130 25.16 9.67 -2.75
C TYR A 130 24.27 9.81 -1.51
N ALA A 131 24.24 11.00 -0.90
CA ALA A 131 23.32 11.28 0.21
C ALA A 131 21.85 11.12 -0.23
N CYS A 132 21.49 11.67 -1.39
CA CYS A 132 20.17 11.45 -1.98
C CYS A 132 19.88 9.99 -2.29
N ALA A 133 20.85 9.23 -2.83
CA ALA A 133 20.65 7.81 -3.11
C ALA A 133 20.46 6.96 -1.84
N LEU A 134 21.22 7.25 -0.78
CA LEU A 134 21.10 6.60 0.53
C LEU A 134 19.77 6.91 1.21
N ALA A 135 19.21 8.09 0.97
CA ALA A 135 17.91 8.48 1.46
C ALA A 135 16.75 7.83 0.71
N PHE A 136 16.89 7.71 -0.62
CA PHE A 136 15.85 7.22 -1.49
C PHE A 136 15.51 5.75 -1.24
N LEU A 137 16.52 4.89 -1.08
CA LEU A 137 16.29 3.44 -0.94
C LEU A 137 15.45 3.06 0.29
N PRO A 138 15.73 3.58 1.51
CA PRO A 138 14.90 3.31 2.68
C PRO A 138 13.48 3.86 2.57
N ASP A 139 13.31 5.05 1.98
CA ASP A 139 11.98 5.65 1.80
C ASP A 139 11.12 4.83 0.85
N GLU A 140 11.67 4.49 -0.31
CA GLU A 140 10.99 3.68 -1.31
C GLU A 140 10.62 2.32 -0.69
N THR A 141 11.57 1.67 -0.02
CA THR A 141 11.34 0.38 0.67
C THR A 141 10.25 0.48 1.73
N ALA A 142 10.25 1.55 2.53
CA ALA A 142 9.23 1.79 3.55
C ALA A 142 7.85 1.98 2.91
N ASN A 143 7.76 2.75 1.83
CA ASN A 143 6.51 3.01 1.10
C ASN A 143 5.95 1.73 0.46
N TRP A 144 6.78 0.88 -0.14
CA TRP A 144 6.37 -0.42 -0.68
C TRP A 144 5.96 -1.41 0.40
N THR A 145 6.69 -1.44 1.53
CA THR A 145 6.34 -2.28 2.67
C THR A 145 5.02 -1.85 3.29
N LEU A 146 4.82 -0.54 3.44
CA LEU A 146 3.57 0.05 3.92
C LEU A 146 2.42 -0.26 2.99
N PHE A 147 2.62 -0.13 1.67
CA PHE A 147 1.63 -0.45 0.65
C PHE A 147 1.19 -1.92 0.74
N ALA A 148 2.14 -2.86 0.78
CA ALA A 148 1.85 -4.28 0.91
C ALA A 148 1.12 -4.63 2.22
N GLY A 149 1.59 -4.07 3.35
CA GLY A 149 1.00 -4.28 4.67
C GLY A 149 -0.43 -3.76 4.77
N LEU A 150 -0.68 -2.55 4.26
CA LEU A 150 -2.01 -1.95 4.25
C LEU A 150 -2.98 -2.71 3.33
N ILE A 151 -2.55 -3.19 2.16
CA ILE A 151 -3.42 -4.01 1.29
C ILE A 151 -3.85 -5.28 2.01
N PHE A 152 -2.91 -5.98 2.63
CA PHE A 152 -3.18 -7.22 3.34
C PHE A 152 -4.16 -6.98 4.50
N LEU A 153 -3.88 -5.99 5.35
CA LEU A 153 -4.70 -5.66 6.51
C LEU A 153 -6.07 -5.08 6.12
N LEU A 154 -6.12 -4.24 5.08
CA LEU A 154 -7.39 -3.74 4.52
C LEU A 154 -8.23 -4.92 4.05
N SER A 155 -7.66 -5.83 3.27
CA SER A 155 -8.39 -6.98 2.73
C SER A 155 -8.88 -7.91 3.83
N ALA A 156 -8.06 -8.16 4.85
CA ALA A 156 -8.46 -8.95 6.01
C ALA A 156 -9.49 -8.24 6.90
N SER A 157 -9.52 -6.90 6.87
CA SER A 157 -10.51 -6.12 7.60
C SER A 157 -11.85 -6.03 6.87
N LEU A 158 -11.92 -6.26 5.56
CA LEU A 158 -13.15 -6.12 4.79
C LEU A 158 -14.10 -7.29 5.09
N PRO A 159 -15.42 -7.05 5.12
CA PRO A 159 -16.37 -8.12 5.38
C PRO A 159 -16.40 -9.11 4.20
N HIS A 160 -16.50 -10.41 4.51
CA HIS A 160 -16.40 -11.48 3.52
C HIS A 160 -17.36 -11.36 2.33
N TRP A 161 -18.57 -10.82 2.54
CA TRP A 161 -19.55 -10.63 1.47
C TRP A 161 -19.02 -9.77 0.31
N LEU A 162 -18.01 -8.93 0.56
CA LEU A 162 -17.40 -8.08 -0.45
C LEU A 162 -16.52 -8.88 -1.42
N PHE A 163 -15.91 -9.98 -0.95
CA PHE A 163 -15.17 -10.90 -1.81
C PHE A 163 -16.10 -11.88 -2.54
N ASP A 164 -17.23 -12.22 -1.91
CA ASP A 164 -18.29 -13.01 -2.53
C ASP A 164 -19.14 -12.22 -3.52
N PHE A 165 -18.89 -10.91 -3.71
CA PHE A 165 -19.61 -10.09 -4.69
C PHE A 165 -19.59 -10.71 -6.09
N ARG A 166 -18.48 -11.36 -6.49
CA ARG A 166 -18.40 -12.08 -7.77
C ARG A 166 -19.42 -13.22 -7.85
N ASN A 167 -19.52 -14.02 -6.80
CA ASN A 167 -20.44 -15.16 -6.71
C ASN A 167 -21.89 -14.68 -6.58
N TRP A 168 -22.13 -13.60 -5.82
CA TRP A 168 -23.42 -12.94 -5.69
C TRP A 168 -23.89 -12.34 -7.02
N PHE A 169 -23.02 -11.65 -7.75
CA PHE A 169 -23.33 -11.06 -9.06
C PHE A 169 -23.66 -12.14 -10.10
N GLN A 170 -22.87 -13.22 -10.16
CA GLN A 170 -23.16 -14.36 -11.03
C GLN A 170 -24.48 -15.07 -10.67
N LYS A 171 -24.81 -15.16 -9.38
CA LYS A 171 -26.06 -15.74 -8.90
C LYS A 171 -27.29 -14.89 -9.26
N HIS A 172 -27.17 -13.56 -9.24
CA HIS A 172 -28.30 -12.65 -9.49
C HIS A 172 -28.41 -12.17 -10.95
N PHE A 173 -27.31 -12.18 -11.70
CA PHE A 173 -27.25 -11.83 -13.11
C PHE A 173 -26.60 -12.97 -13.91
N PRO A 174 -27.26 -14.15 -14.01
CA PRO A 174 -26.75 -15.23 -14.85
C PRO A 174 -26.71 -14.74 -16.30
N ILE A 175 -25.52 -14.67 -16.89
CA ILE A 175 -25.33 -14.36 -18.31
C ILE A 175 -25.92 -15.54 -19.08
N ARG A 176 -27.18 -15.41 -19.49
CA ARG A 176 -27.85 -16.39 -20.35
C ARG A 176 -27.25 -16.21 -21.75
N TYR A 177 -26.29 -17.07 -22.11
CA TYR A 177 -25.87 -17.18 -23.50
C TYR A 177 -27.09 -17.63 -24.29
N ASN A 178 -27.65 -16.73 -25.11
CA ASN A 178 -28.70 -17.08 -26.03
C ASN A 178 -28.08 -17.98 -27.11
N GLU A 179 -28.36 -19.28 -27.05
CA GLU A 179 -27.93 -20.29 -28.03
C GLU A 179 -28.62 -20.13 -29.41
N THR A 180 -29.25 -18.99 -29.68
CA THR A 180 -30.07 -18.75 -30.88
C THR A 180 -29.28 -18.38 -32.14
N GLU A 181 -27.95 -18.25 -32.08
CA GLU A 181 -27.12 -17.92 -33.26
C GLU A 181 -26.26 -19.08 -33.78
N ARG A 182 -26.61 -20.33 -33.44
CA ARG A 182 -25.92 -21.52 -33.98
C ARG A 182 -26.86 -22.42 -34.76
N ASN A 183 -27.47 -21.88 -35.81
CA ASN A 183 -27.86 -22.65 -36.99
C ASN A 183 -27.90 -21.71 -38.19
N PRO A 184 -26.91 -21.74 -39.10
CA PRO A 184 -27.13 -21.29 -40.47
C PRO A 184 -28.13 -22.19 -41.20
#